data_AF-A0A955ACS7-F1
#
_entry.id   AF-A0A955ACS7-F1
#
_cell.length_a   1.000
_cell.length_b   1.000
_cell.length_c   1.000
_cell.angle_alpha   90.00
_cell.angle_beta   90.00
_cell.angle_gamma   90.00
#
_symmetry.space_group_name_H-M   'P 1'
#
loop_
_entity.id
_entity.type
_entity.pdbx_description
1 polymer ?
#
loop_
_entity_poly.entity_id
_entity_poly.type
_entity_poly.pdbx_seq_one_letter_code
_entity_poly.pdbx_strand_id
1 'polypeptide(L)'
;QDHDFIQAEKWLGARPTPDSTKKYKVYDIVNAGPRHRFVVRGEGGPLIVHNCVQATARDIMAHANVELERAGYPIVLRVHDELVAEVPQGFGSVEEFEQIMATLPDWAAGWPIRASGGWRGYRYRKD
;
A
#
# COMPACT_ATOMS: atom_id res chain seq x y z
N GLN A 1 27.56 29.29 -12.63
CA GLN A 1 26.96 28.41 -13.66
C GLN A 1 25.84 27.69 -12.93
N ASP A 2 24.71 28.38 -12.84
CA ASP A 2 23.56 27.96 -12.06
C ASP A 2 22.71 27.05 -12.93
N HIS A 3 22.48 25.85 -12.42
CA HIS A 3 21.56 24.90 -13.04
C HIS A 3 20.13 25.32 -12.71
N ASP A 4 19.37 25.61 -13.77
CA ASP A 4 17.93 25.84 -13.74
C ASP A 4 17.20 24.70 -13.02
N PHE A 5 16.60 25.03 -11.88
CA PHE A 5 15.60 24.19 -11.22
C PHE A 5 14.31 24.27 -12.04
N ILE A 6 13.89 23.14 -12.58
CA ILE A 6 12.61 22.96 -13.27
C ILE A 6 11.48 23.42 -12.34
N GLN A 7 10.75 24.46 -12.77
CA GLN A 7 9.66 25.06 -12.01
C GLN A 7 8.53 24.06 -11.72
N ALA A 8 8.27 23.82 -10.44
CA ALA A 8 7.16 23.03 -9.91
C ALA A 8 5.78 23.71 -10.05
N GLU A 9 5.68 24.84 -10.75
CA GLU A 9 4.50 25.71 -10.73
C GLU A 9 3.33 25.22 -11.62
N LYS A 10 3.53 24.21 -12.48
CA LYS A 10 2.50 23.80 -13.46
C LYS A 10 1.42 22.83 -12.95
N TRP A 11 1.52 22.29 -11.74
CA TRP A 11 0.59 21.25 -11.25
C TRP A 11 -0.34 21.67 -10.10
N LEU A 12 -0.29 22.92 -9.66
CA LEU A 12 -1.22 23.46 -8.67
C LEU A 12 -2.26 24.35 -9.35
N GLY A 13 -3.11 23.75 -10.19
CA GLY A 13 -4.38 24.37 -10.56
C GLY A 13 -5.10 24.77 -9.26
N ALA A 14 -5.40 26.06 -9.11
CA ALA A 14 -5.96 26.67 -7.91
C ALA A 14 -7.18 25.87 -7.42
N ARG A 15 -6.96 25.00 -6.43
CA ARG A 15 -8.07 24.35 -5.75
C ARG A 15 -8.72 25.44 -4.90
N PRO A 16 -10.04 25.69 -5.05
CA PRO A 16 -10.71 26.67 -4.22
C PRO A 16 -10.49 26.29 -2.76
N THR A 17 -9.91 27.21 -1.99
CA THR A 17 -9.87 27.08 -0.54
C THR A 17 -11.30 26.93 -0.06
N PRO A 18 -11.63 25.85 0.69
CA PRO A 18 -12.98 25.68 1.22
C PRO A 18 -13.38 26.93 2.01
N ASP A 19 -14.56 27.46 1.70
CA ASP A 19 -15.13 28.58 2.44
C ASP A 19 -15.25 28.19 3.92
N SER A 20 -14.43 28.82 4.75
CA SER A 20 -14.34 28.57 6.19
C SER A 20 -15.65 28.82 6.95
N THR A 21 -16.64 29.44 6.31
CA THR A 21 -17.96 29.74 6.91
C THR A 21 -19.02 28.66 6.64
N LYS A 22 -18.81 27.76 5.66
CA LYS A 22 -19.76 26.70 5.31
C LYS A 22 -19.58 25.46 6.18
N LYS A 23 -20.67 25.01 6.82
CA LYS A 23 -20.73 23.76 7.58
C LYS A 23 -21.08 22.59 6.65
N TYR A 24 -20.28 21.52 6.70
CA TYR A 24 -20.51 20.27 5.98
C TYR A 24 -20.76 19.14 6.96
N LYS A 25 -21.62 18.18 6.59
CA LYS A 25 -21.78 16.95 7.37
C LYS A 25 -20.57 16.06 7.12
N VAL A 26 -19.71 15.90 8.14
CA VAL A 26 -18.55 15.01 8.12
C VAL A 26 -18.81 13.81 9.04
N TYR A 27 -18.27 12.65 8.70
CA TYR A 27 -18.32 11.47 9.56
C TYR A 27 -17.07 11.47 10.46
N ASP A 28 -17.28 11.28 11.75
CA ASP A 28 -16.23 11.24 12.76
C ASP A 28 -15.76 9.79 12.95
N ILE A 29 -14.44 9.57 12.91
CA ILE A 29 -13.86 8.33 13.43
C ILE A 29 -14.08 8.36 14.94
N VAL A 30 -14.94 7.48 15.45
CA VAL A 30 -15.18 7.28 16.88
C VAL A 30 -13.84 7.29 17.64
N ASN A 31 -13.68 8.22 18.59
CA ASN A 31 -12.47 8.54 19.37
C ASN A 31 -11.41 9.50 18.77
N ALA A 32 -11.74 10.41 17.83
CA ALA A 32 -10.80 11.47 17.37
C ALA A 32 -10.54 12.62 18.38
N GLY A 33 -10.71 12.35 19.68
CA GLY A 33 -10.53 13.29 20.77
C GLY A 33 -11.56 14.42 20.82
N PRO A 34 -11.50 15.30 21.83
CA PRO A 34 -12.52 16.34 22.10
C PRO A 34 -12.61 17.45 21.04
N ARG A 35 -11.84 17.35 19.95
CA ARG A 35 -11.81 18.33 18.86
C ARG A 35 -12.23 17.75 17.50
N HIS A 36 -12.66 16.49 17.42
CA HIS A 36 -13.26 15.89 16.22
C HIS A 36 -12.45 16.16 14.93
N ARG A 37 -11.13 15.93 14.96
CA ARG A 37 -10.22 16.20 13.82
C ARG A 37 -9.56 14.93 13.30
N PHE A 38 -9.70 14.67 12.00
CA PHE A 38 -9.09 13.55 11.26
C PHE A 38 -7.81 13.93 10.50
N VAL A 39 -7.23 15.09 10.79
CA VAL A 39 -6.06 15.60 10.08
C VAL A 39 -5.11 16.28 11.05
N VAL A 40 -3.88 15.76 11.16
CA VAL A 40 -2.73 16.48 11.73
C VAL A 40 -2.04 17.17 10.56
N ARG A 41 -2.06 18.49 10.53
CA ARG A 41 -1.37 19.27 9.49
C ARG A 41 0.00 19.69 10.01
N GLY A 42 1.08 19.21 9.39
CA GLY A 42 2.44 19.66 9.63
C GLY A 42 2.93 20.64 8.56
N GLU A 43 4.12 21.20 8.74
CA GLU A 43 4.75 22.12 7.77
C GLU A 43 5.00 21.48 6.40
N GLY A 44 5.07 20.14 6.33
CA GLY A 44 5.14 19.34 5.10
C GLY A 44 3.82 18.76 4.59
N GLY A 45 2.66 19.08 5.19
CA GLY A 45 1.34 18.64 4.71
C GLY A 45 0.46 17.87 5.71
N PRO A 46 -0.73 17.38 5.28
CA PRO A 46 -1.67 16.65 6.13
C PRO A 46 -1.29 15.18 6.34
N LEU A 47 -1.41 14.70 7.57
CA LEU A 47 -1.18 13.33 8.02
C LEU A 47 -2.45 12.84 8.77
N ILE A 48 -2.98 11.66 8.40
CA ILE A 48 -3.73 10.71 9.26
C ILE A 48 -4.27 9.52 8.43
N VAL A 49 -4.73 9.71 7.19
CA VAL A 49 -5.27 8.60 6.36
C VAL A 49 -4.18 7.71 5.78
N HIS A 50 -3.07 8.31 5.37
CA HIS A 50 -1.95 7.61 4.72
C HIS A 50 -1.36 6.51 5.59
N ASN A 51 -1.19 6.75 6.90
CA ASN A 51 -0.61 5.77 7.81
C ASN A 51 -1.54 4.57 8.02
N CYS A 52 -2.85 4.81 8.12
CA CYS A 52 -3.83 3.74 8.22
C CYS A 52 -3.80 2.86 6.97
N VAL A 53 -3.81 3.46 5.77
CA VAL A 53 -3.76 2.70 4.51
C VAL A 53 -2.46 1.90 4.39
N GLN A 54 -1.31 2.51 4.71
CA GLN A 54 -0.03 1.81 4.67
C GLN A 54 0.06 0.69 5.71
N ALA A 55 -0.46 0.89 6.92
CA ALA A 55 -0.50 -0.13 7.95
C ALA A 55 -1.37 -1.32 7.51
N THR A 56 -2.56 -1.06 7.00
CA THR A 56 -3.45 -2.11 6.45
C THR A 56 -2.77 -2.86 5.30
N ALA A 57 -2.15 -2.16 4.36
CA ALA A 57 -1.41 -2.79 3.27
C ALA A 57 -0.25 -3.67 3.78
N ARG A 58 0.47 -3.20 4.80
CA ARG A 58 1.54 -3.96 5.43
C ARG A 58 1.02 -5.23 6.10
N ASP A 59 -0.11 -5.17 6.80
CA ASP A 59 -0.71 -6.32 7.47
C ASP A 59 -1.16 -7.40 6.47
N ILE A 60 -1.78 -6.99 5.36
CA ILE A 60 -2.13 -7.89 4.25
C ILE A 60 -0.86 -8.57 3.69
N MET A 61 0.16 -7.78 3.37
CA MET A 61 1.41 -8.32 2.83
C MET A 61 2.13 -9.23 3.84
N ALA A 62 2.05 -8.93 5.14
CA ALA A 62 2.64 -9.75 6.19
C ALA A 62 1.93 -11.11 6.30
N HIS A 63 0.60 -11.13 6.18
CA HIS A 63 -0.17 -12.37 6.11
C HIS A 63 0.25 -13.23 4.91
N ALA A 64 0.29 -12.65 3.70
CA ALA A 64 0.76 -13.33 2.50
C ALA A 64 2.18 -13.92 2.66
N ASN A 65 3.08 -13.22 3.38
CA ASN A 65 4.41 -13.77 3.70
C ASN A 65 4.32 -15.12 4.39
N VAL A 66 3.53 -15.15 5.47
CA VAL A 66 3.48 -16.28 6.37
C VAL A 66 2.87 -17.46 5.65
N GLU A 67 1.83 -17.24 4.84
CA GLU A 67 1.20 -18.29 4.06
C GLU A 67 2.12 -18.83 2.95
N LEU A 68 2.88 -17.97 2.28
CA LEU A 68 3.88 -18.41 1.28
C LEU A 68 5.02 -19.23 1.90
N GLU A 69 5.57 -18.77 3.03
CA GLU A 69 6.59 -19.51 3.77
C GLU A 69 6.06 -20.87 4.24
N ARG A 70 4.81 -20.93 4.72
CA ARG A 70 4.12 -22.19 5.10
C ARG A 70 3.93 -23.13 3.91
N ALA A 71 3.65 -22.58 2.73
CA ALA A 71 3.52 -23.34 1.49
C ALA A 71 4.87 -23.77 0.90
N GLY A 72 6.00 -23.43 1.54
CA GLY A 72 7.33 -23.83 1.11
C GLY A 72 7.95 -22.92 0.06
N TYR A 73 7.46 -21.68 -0.08
CA TYR A 73 8.11 -20.63 -0.87
C TYR A 73 8.96 -19.74 0.05
N PRO A 74 10.29 -19.93 0.10
CA PRO A 74 11.16 -19.14 0.96
C PRO A 74 11.28 -17.72 0.39
N ILE A 75 10.81 -16.71 1.13
CA ILE A 75 10.80 -15.33 0.67
C ILE A 75 12.19 -14.71 0.87
N VAL A 76 12.84 -14.38 -0.23
CA VAL A 76 14.20 -13.79 -0.23
C VAL A 76 14.19 -12.28 -0.33
N LEU A 77 13.10 -11.68 -0.84
CA LEU A 77 12.98 -10.23 -1.01
C LEU A 77 11.51 -9.79 -0.92
N ARG A 78 11.30 -8.61 -0.34
CA ARG A 78 10.02 -7.89 -0.32
C ARG A 78 10.24 -6.43 -0.67
N VAL A 79 9.54 -5.94 -1.69
CA VAL A 79 9.60 -4.53 -2.12
C VAL A 79 8.17 -4.04 -2.31
N HIS A 80 7.71 -3.11 -1.45
CA HIS A 80 6.32 -2.64 -1.45
C HIS A 80 5.31 -3.81 -1.38
N ASP A 81 4.56 -4.02 -2.46
CA ASP A 81 3.57 -5.07 -2.69
C ASP A 81 4.13 -6.28 -3.46
N GLU A 82 5.44 -6.34 -3.70
CA GLU A 82 6.12 -7.46 -4.35
C GLU A 82 6.75 -8.40 -3.32
N LEU A 83 6.56 -9.71 -3.53
CA LEU A 83 7.26 -10.79 -2.84
C LEU A 83 8.02 -11.64 -3.85
N VAL A 84 9.25 -12.00 -3.50
CA VAL A 84 10.12 -12.83 -4.34
C VAL A 84 10.56 -14.03 -3.53
N ALA A 85 10.40 -15.22 -4.12
CA ALA A 85 10.91 -16.46 -3.57
C ALA A 85 11.95 -17.10 -4.50
N GLU A 86 12.95 -17.75 -3.90
CA GLU A 86 13.86 -18.64 -4.60
C GLU A 86 13.49 -20.08 -4.28
N VAL A 87 13.16 -20.84 -5.33
CA VAL A 87 12.69 -22.23 -5.20
C VAL A 87 13.42 -23.14 -6.17
N PRO A 88 13.55 -24.46 -5.85
CA PRO A 88 14.09 -25.43 -6.79
C PRO A 88 13.35 -25.43 -8.12
N GLN A 89 14.05 -25.80 -9.20
CA GLN A 89 13.42 -25.95 -10.51
C GLN A 89 12.33 -27.02 -10.46
N GLY A 90 11.14 -26.70 -10.97
CA GLY A 90 9.98 -27.59 -10.95
C GLY A 90 9.13 -27.51 -9.68
N PHE A 91 9.55 -26.79 -8.65
CA PHE A 91 8.70 -26.48 -7.49
C PHE A 91 7.73 -25.34 -7.82
N GLY A 92 6.47 -25.52 -7.45
CA GLY A 92 5.40 -24.53 -7.49
C GLY A 92 5.14 -23.90 -8.87
N SER A 93 4.17 -22.99 -8.92
CA SER A 93 3.90 -22.15 -10.09
C SER A 93 3.70 -20.67 -9.71
N VAL A 94 3.66 -19.80 -10.72
CA VAL A 94 3.34 -18.37 -10.51
C VAL A 94 1.88 -18.23 -10.06
N GLU A 95 0.98 -19.02 -10.65
CA GLU A 95 -0.45 -19.02 -10.35
C GLU A 95 -0.72 -19.45 -8.91
N GLU A 96 -0.04 -20.50 -8.42
CA GLU A 96 -0.12 -20.94 -7.03
C GLU A 96 0.38 -19.84 -6.08
N PHE A 97 1.52 -19.22 -6.41
CA PHE A 97 2.08 -18.13 -5.63
C PHE A 97 1.10 -16.94 -5.53
N GLU A 98 0.52 -16.53 -6.66
CA GLU A 98 -0.48 -15.46 -6.72
C GLU A 98 -1.74 -15.81 -5.93
N GLN A 99 -2.21 -17.05 -5.99
CA GLN A 99 -3.37 -17.52 -5.22
C GLN A 99 -3.12 -17.45 -3.71
N ILE A 100 -1.96 -17.91 -3.25
CA ILE A 100 -1.58 -17.84 -1.84
C ILE A 100 -1.43 -16.38 -1.41
N MET A 101 -0.79 -15.56 -2.23
CA MET A 101 -0.60 -14.14 -1.95
C MET A 101 -1.93 -13.36 -1.89
N ALA A 102 -2.97 -13.84 -2.57
CA ALA A 102 -4.33 -13.29 -2.52
C ALA A 102 -5.16 -13.79 -1.32
N THR A 103 -4.64 -14.70 -0.49
CA THR A 103 -5.28 -15.08 0.77
C THR A 103 -5.24 -13.91 1.76
N LEU A 104 -6.27 -13.81 2.60
CA LEU A 104 -6.48 -12.66 3.48
C LEU A 104 -6.74 -13.12 4.91
N PRO A 105 -6.29 -12.33 5.91
CA PRO A 105 -6.64 -12.58 7.29
C PRO A 105 -8.15 -12.41 7.50
N ASP A 106 -8.70 -13.07 8.53
CA ASP A 106 -10.15 -13.12 8.79
C ASP A 106 -10.83 -11.74 8.81
N TRP A 107 -10.15 -10.72 9.34
CA TRP A 107 -10.71 -9.36 9.42
C TRP A 107 -10.84 -8.66 8.05
N ALA A 108 -10.11 -9.14 7.03
CA ALA A 108 -10.17 -8.66 5.66
C ALA A 108 -10.94 -9.61 4.72
N ALA A 109 -11.65 -10.60 5.28
CA ALA A 109 -12.36 -11.59 4.49
C ALA A 109 -13.30 -10.95 3.46
N GLY A 110 -13.20 -11.43 2.21
CA GLY A 110 -14.02 -10.96 1.09
C GLY A 110 -13.58 -9.65 0.44
N TRP A 111 -12.47 -9.03 0.88
CA TRP A 111 -11.93 -7.85 0.20
C TRP A 111 -11.43 -8.23 -1.20
N PRO A 112 -11.58 -7.32 -2.20
CA PRO A 112 -11.24 -7.62 -3.60
C PRO A 112 -9.73 -7.45 -3.88
N ILE A 113 -8.87 -8.03 -3.04
CA ILE A 113 -7.42 -7.99 -3.20
C ILE A 113 -7.00 -9.14 -4.12
N ARG A 114 -6.11 -8.84 -5.07
CA ARG A 114 -5.59 -9.81 -6.04
C ARG A 114 -4.08 -9.62 -6.16
N ALA A 115 -3.35 -10.72 -6.28
CA ALA A 115 -2.02 -10.73 -6.84
C ALA A 115 -2.13 -11.04 -8.34
N SER A 116 -1.42 -10.30 -9.18
CA SER A 116 -1.40 -10.53 -10.62
C SER A 116 -0.14 -9.93 -11.24
N GLY A 117 0.34 -10.53 -12.33
CA GLY A 117 1.52 -10.04 -13.04
C GLY A 117 2.82 -10.64 -12.52
N GLY A 118 2.72 -11.74 -11.76
CA GLY A 118 3.87 -12.52 -11.33
C GLY A 118 4.64 -13.06 -12.53
N TRP A 119 5.94 -13.26 -12.31
CA TRP A 119 6.83 -13.82 -13.32
C TRP A 119 7.84 -14.78 -12.67
N ARG A 120 8.31 -15.76 -13.45
CA ARG A 120 9.34 -16.71 -13.04
C ARG A 120 10.50 -16.72 -14.02
N GLY A 121 11.71 -16.70 -13.48
CA GLY A 121 12.93 -16.99 -14.22
C GLY A 121 14.17 -16.92 -13.36
N TYR A 122 15.34 -17.01 -14.00
CA TYR A 122 16.62 -17.19 -13.31
C TYR A 122 17.19 -15.94 -12.66
N ARG A 123 16.62 -14.76 -12.93
CA ARG A 123 17.11 -13.48 -12.42
C ARG A 123 15.94 -12.56 -12.15
N TYR A 124 16.05 -11.78 -11.08
CA TYR A 124 15.11 -10.70 -10.83
C TYR A 124 15.06 -9.74 -12.02
N ARG A 125 13.85 -9.32 -12.39
CA ARG A 125 13.60 -8.26 -13.35
C ARG A 125 12.57 -7.32 -12.73
N LYS A 126 12.68 -6.05 -13.09
CA LYS A 126 11.65 -5.05 -12.81
C LYS A 126 10.94 -4.76 -14.12
N ASP A 127 9.62 -4.89 -14.11
CA ASP A 127 8.77 -4.53 -15.24
C ASP A 127 8.45 -3.02 -15.23
#